data_AF-A0A1F6DFN6-F1
#
_entry.id   AF-A0A1F6DFN6-F1
#
_cell.length_a   1.000
_cell.length_b   1.000
_cell.length_c   1.000
_cell.angle_alpha   90.00
_cell.angle_beta   90.00
_cell.angle_gamma   90.00
#
_symmetry.space_group_name_H-M   'P 1'
#
loop_
_entity.id
_entity.type
_entity.pdbx_description
1 polymer ?
#
loop_
_entity_poly.entity_id
_entity_poly.type
_entity_poly.pdbx_seq_one_letter_code
_entity_poly.pdbx_strand_id
1 'polypeptide(L)'
;MHTSTTKTKGFTLLELLIVIAIIAILATIIIIIINPVEILRRARDVQRLSDLASTRTAIALYLTSVVDPVLDGNDGSNIADKNIFCKNDSGNWTSNGRVFYSYVGTISDGELDGNSNISPETSSSPSRIDGTGWIPVDLGTSLSGSSPLSNLPLDPVNTIESLSDVKVTDHVYRYACRRGPLSFEINATLESEMYTNIDNKHETDGGDNQNLYEIGTRLDILQGGDF
;
A
#
# COMPACT_ATOMS: atom_id res chain seq x y z
N MET A 1 -40.59 65.03 9.85
CA MET A 1 -39.97 63.71 10.06
C MET A 1 -40.16 62.93 8.76
N HIS A 2 -39.11 62.87 7.92
CA HIS A 2 -39.20 62.32 6.55
C HIS A 2 -38.55 60.93 6.57
N THR A 3 -39.35 59.87 6.52
CA THR A 3 -38.88 58.48 6.47
C THR A 3 -38.52 58.13 5.04
N SER A 4 -37.23 58.07 4.73
CA SER A 4 -36.70 57.68 3.42
C SER A 4 -36.90 56.16 3.22
N THR A 5 -37.88 55.78 2.41
CA THR A 5 -38.11 54.39 2.00
C THR A 5 -37.08 53.99 0.93
N THR A 6 -36.17 53.10 1.29
CA THR A 6 -35.18 52.54 0.35
C THR A 6 -35.90 51.61 -0.64
N LYS A 7 -35.93 51.99 -1.93
CA LYS A 7 -36.37 51.11 -3.03
C LYS A 7 -35.49 49.86 -3.06
N THR A 8 -36.05 48.71 -2.73
CA THR A 8 -35.42 47.41 -3.00
C THR A 8 -35.47 47.18 -4.52
N LYS A 9 -34.31 47.12 -5.17
CA LYS A 9 -34.21 46.75 -6.59
C LYS A 9 -34.41 45.24 -6.70
N GLY A 10 -35.41 44.80 -7.46
CA GLY A 10 -35.60 43.40 -7.80
C GLY A 10 -34.70 42.99 -8.97
N PHE A 11 -34.28 41.72 -8.99
CA PHE A 11 -33.54 41.14 -10.11
C PHE A 11 -34.39 41.10 -11.38
N THR A 12 -33.78 41.35 -12.54
CA THR A 12 -34.46 41.19 -13.83
C THR A 12 -34.41 39.73 -14.28
N LEU A 13 -35.44 39.27 -15.00
CA LEU A 13 -35.46 37.92 -15.58
C LEU A 13 -34.30 37.70 -16.57
N LEU A 14 -33.89 38.77 -17.26
CA LEU A 14 -32.77 38.74 -18.20
C LEU A 14 -31.43 38.45 -17.49
N GLU A 15 -31.18 39.08 -16.33
CA GLU A 15 -29.99 38.81 -15.54
C GLU A 15 -29.93 37.35 -15.11
N LEU A 16 -31.05 36.79 -14.63
CA LEU A 16 -31.09 35.39 -14.23
C LEU A 16 -30.84 34.44 -15.42
N LEU A 17 -31.39 34.77 -16.60
CA LEU A 17 -31.22 33.96 -17.81
C LEU A 17 -29.77 33.96 -18.31
N ILE A 18 -29.10 35.11 -18.28
CA ILE A 18 -27.67 35.20 -18.67
C ILE A 18 -26.80 34.42 -17.68
N VAL A 19 -27.11 34.49 -16.38
CA VAL A 19 -26.36 33.77 -15.34
C VAL A 19 -26.45 32.26 -15.53
N ILE A 20 -27.65 31.70 -15.73
CA ILE A 20 -27.77 30.25 -15.95
C ILE A 20 -27.10 29.79 -17.24
N ALA A 21 -27.12 30.64 -18.29
CA ALA A 21 -26.44 30.35 -19.56
C ALA A 21 -24.91 30.31 -19.38
N ILE A 22 -24.34 31.27 -18.66
CA ILE A 22 -22.90 31.31 -18.36
C ILE A 22 -22.50 30.11 -17.48
N ILE A 23 -23.27 29.80 -16.44
CA ILE A 23 -23.00 28.64 -15.56
C ILE A 23 -23.01 27.34 -16.37
N ALA A 24 -23.96 27.17 -17.29
CA ALA A 24 -24.02 25.98 -18.14
C ALA A 24 -22.76 25.81 -19.01
N ILE A 25 -22.24 26.90 -19.59
CA ILE A 25 -21.02 26.88 -20.41
C ILE A 25 -19.78 26.61 -19.55
N LEU A 26 -19.67 27.24 -18.38
CA LEU A 26 -18.52 27.04 -17.50
C LEU A 26 -18.48 25.62 -16.94
N ALA A 27 -19.63 25.04 -16.60
CA ALA A 27 -19.73 23.69 -16.07
C ALA A 27 -19.23 22.63 -17.06
N THR A 28 -19.52 22.78 -18.37
CA THR A 28 -19.04 21.82 -19.38
C THR A 28 -17.53 21.88 -19.57
N ILE A 29 -16.93 23.07 -19.54
CA ILE A 29 -15.47 23.25 -19.67
C ILE A 29 -14.73 22.62 -18.48
N ILE A 30 -15.25 22.80 -17.26
CA ILE A 30 -14.60 22.27 -16.04
C ILE A 30 -14.53 20.74 -16.05
N ILE A 31 -15.59 20.06 -16.50
CA ILE A 31 -15.63 18.58 -16.55
C ILE A 31 -14.61 18.02 -17.55
N ILE A 32 -14.31 18.75 -18.64
CA ILE A 32 -13.31 18.31 -19.63
C ILE A 32 -11.89 18.41 -19.04
N ILE A 33 -11.64 19.38 -18.15
CA ILE A 33 -10.31 19.63 -17.58
C ILE A 33 -10.04 18.76 -16.35
N ILE A 34 -11.06 18.44 -15.56
CA ILE A 34 -10.92 17.65 -14.34
C ILE A 34 -11.26 16.19 -14.64
N ASN A 35 -10.27 15.29 -14.55
CA ASN A 35 -10.51 13.85 -14.50
C ASN A 35 -10.80 13.43 -13.05
N PRO A 36 -12.07 13.22 -12.64
CA PRO A 36 -12.40 12.88 -11.26
C PRO A 36 -11.83 11.52 -10.83
N VAL A 37 -11.68 10.57 -11.76
CA VAL A 37 -11.09 9.25 -11.49
C VAL A 37 -9.64 9.42 -11.08
N GLU A 38 -8.90 10.29 -11.77
CA GLU A 38 -7.49 10.56 -11.47
C GLU A 38 -7.28 11.19 -10.10
N ILE A 39 -8.17 12.11 -9.68
CA ILE A 39 -8.12 12.68 -8.33
C ILE A 39 -8.31 11.60 -7.26
N LEU A 40 -9.24 10.67 -7.47
CA LEU A 40 -9.47 9.56 -6.54
C LEU A 40 -8.28 8.59 -6.49
N ARG A 41 -7.69 8.26 -7.65
CA ARG A 41 -6.46 7.45 -7.73
C ARG A 41 -5.32 8.11 -6.97
N ARG A 42 -5.11 9.42 -7.19
CA ARG A 42 -4.07 10.18 -6.48
C ARG A 42 -4.31 10.19 -4.98
N ALA A 43 -5.56 10.33 -4.53
CA ALA A 43 -5.90 10.28 -3.11
C ALA A 43 -5.60 8.90 -2.50
N ARG A 44 -5.95 7.81 -3.19
CA ARG A 44 -5.61 6.45 -2.77
C ARG A 44 -4.10 6.22 -2.73
N ASP A 45 -3.36 6.69 -3.72
CA ASP A 45 -1.89 6.56 -3.71
C ASP A 45 -1.24 7.36 -2.59
N VAL A 46 -1.72 8.58 -2.28
CA VAL A 46 -1.26 9.32 -1.10
C VAL A 46 -1.48 8.50 0.17
N GLN A 47 -2.63 7.82 0.28
CA GLN A 47 -2.89 6.90 1.38
C GLN A 47 -1.91 5.72 1.35
N ARG A 48 -1.68 5.05 0.21
CA ARG A 48 -0.70 3.96 0.08
C ARG A 48 0.69 4.37 0.53
N LEU A 49 1.20 5.50 0.05
CA LEU A 49 2.50 6.02 0.43
C LEU A 49 2.61 6.28 1.94
N SER A 50 1.56 6.85 2.54
CA SER A 50 1.51 7.11 3.99
C SER A 50 1.42 5.83 4.82
N ASP A 51 0.60 4.88 4.38
CA ASP A 51 0.40 3.57 4.98
C ASP A 51 1.74 2.81 5.02
N LEU A 52 2.41 2.72 3.88
CA LEU A 52 3.70 2.06 3.70
C LEU A 52 4.81 2.74 4.51
N ALA A 53 4.87 4.06 4.54
CA ALA A 53 5.85 4.80 5.33
C ALA A 53 5.68 4.56 6.85
N SER A 54 4.44 4.52 7.33
CA SER A 54 4.12 4.27 8.74
C SER A 54 4.48 2.84 9.13
N THR A 55 4.13 1.87 8.28
CA THR A 55 4.47 0.45 8.45
C THR A 55 5.98 0.22 8.44
N ARG A 56 6.72 0.80 7.48
CA ARG A 56 8.19 0.74 7.43
C ARG A 56 8.79 1.24 8.74
N THR A 57 8.30 2.36 9.27
CA THR A 57 8.80 2.95 10.52
C THR A 57 8.54 2.03 11.71
N ALA A 58 7.36 1.42 11.79
CA ALA A 58 7.01 0.49 12.86
C ALA A 58 7.91 -0.76 12.87
N ILE A 59 8.15 -1.37 11.70
CA ILE A 59 9.03 -2.55 11.58
C ILE A 59 10.49 -2.17 11.85
N ALA A 60 10.95 -0.99 11.41
CA ALA A 60 12.30 -0.52 11.72
C ALA A 60 12.52 -0.30 13.23
N LEU A 61 11.49 0.20 13.95
CA LEU A 61 11.54 0.30 15.40
C LEU A 61 11.57 -1.08 16.07
N TYR A 62 10.78 -2.03 15.57
CA TYR A 62 10.82 -3.43 16.02
C TYR A 62 12.22 -4.05 15.88
N LEU A 63 12.84 -3.93 14.70
CA LEU A 63 14.17 -4.46 14.42
C LEU A 63 15.28 -3.89 15.30
N THR A 64 15.10 -2.68 15.84
CA THR A 64 16.10 -2.01 16.69
C THR A 64 15.85 -2.19 18.18
N SER A 65 14.65 -2.61 18.58
CA SER A 65 14.25 -2.74 19.99
C SER A 65 14.18 -4.19 20.47
N VAL A 66 14.02 -5.16 19.57
CA VAL A 66 13.94 -6.59 19.90
C VAL A 66 15.29 -7.27 19.69
N VAL A 67 15.71 -8.09 20.66
CA VAL A 67 17.03 -8.74 20.68
C VAL A 67 17.17 -9.86 19.63
N ASP A 68 16.10 -10.61 19.38
CA ASP A 68 16.06 -11.70 18.39
C ASP A 68 14.81 -11.58 17.49
N PRO A 69 14.78 -10.58 16.59
CA PRO A 69 13.59 -10.22 15.81
C PRO A 69 13.13 -11.33 14.86
N VAL A 70 11.82 -11.51 14.79
CA VAL A 70 11.10 -12.44 13.92
C VAL A 70 10.25 -11.62 12.94
N LEU A 71 10.51 -11.80 11.66
CA LEU A 71 9.93 -11.06 10.55
C LEU A 71 8.88 -11.85 9.76
N ASP A 72 8.75 -13.16 9.98
CA ASP A 72 7.85 -14.04 9.24
C ASP A 72 6.80 -14.75 10.12
N GLY A 73 6.71 -14.38 11.40
CA GLY A 73 5.84 -15.00 12.40
C GLY A 73 6.30 -16.38 12.87
N ASN A 74 7.37 -16.94 12.30
CA ASN A 74 7.93 -18.20 12.74
C ASN A 74 9.08 -17.95 13.73
N ASP A 75 8.76 -17.93 15.02
CA ASP A 75 9.74 -17.81 16.11
C ASP A 75 10.59 -19.09 16.28
N GLY A 76 10.24 -20.17 15.56
CA GLY A 76 10.93 -21.45 15.63
C GLY A 76 10.90 -22.07 17.03
N SER A 77 11.52 -23.24 17.16
CA SER A 77 11.86 -23.79 18.50
C SER A 77 13.33 -23.53 18.85
N ASN A 78 14.14 -23.16 17.85
CA ASN A 78 15.55 -22.77 17.98
C ASN A 78 15.82 -21.52 17.11
N ILE A 79 16.86 -20.76 17.45
CA ILE A 79 17.31 -19.58 16.68
C ILE A 79 17.55 -19.89 15.20
N ALA A 80 18.02 -21.11 14.86
CA ALA A 80 18.28 -21.52 13.49
C ALA A 80 17.01 -21.61 12.61
N ASP A 81 15.84 -21.81 13.25
CA ASP A 81 14.54 -21.98 12.60
C ASP A 81 13.77 -20.66 12.44
N LYS A 82 14.25 -19.57 13.07
CA LYS A 82 13.64 -18.25 12.93
C LYS A 82 13.73 -17.77 11.49
N ASN A 83 12.70 -17.05 11.03
CA ASN A 83 12.72 -16.37 9.74
C ASN A 83 12.88 -17.34 8.55
N ILE A 84 12.41 -18.59 8.68
CA ILE A 84 12.61 -19.65 7.67
C ILE A 84 11.81 -19.41 6.38
N PHE A 85 10.74 -18.62 6.45
CA PHE A 85 9.94 -18.23 5.29
C PHE A 85 10.53 -17.05 4.54
N CYS A 86 11.49 -16.33 5.14
CA CYS A 86 12.27 -15.29 4.48
C CYS A 86 13.28 -15.88 3.47
N LYS A 87 13.78 -15.05 2.55
CA LYS A 87 14.99 -15.34 1.76
C LYS A 87 16.18 -15.65 2.69
N ASN A 88 17.02 -16.60 2.29
CA ASN A 88 18.23 -16.94 3.04
C ASN A 88 19.31 -15.84 2.93
N ASP A 89 20.44 -16.02 3.62
CA ASP A 89 21.52 -15.03 3.67
C ASP A 89 22.14 -14.73 2.30
N SER A 90 22.06 -15.69 1.37
CA SER A 90 22.49 -15.52 -0.02
C SER A 90 21.47 -14.78 -0.89
N GLY A 91 20.29 -14.44 -0.36
CA GLY A 91 19.21 -13.75 -1.09
C GLY A 91 18.34 -14.69 -1.93
N ASN A 92 18.40 -16.00 -1.67
CA ASN A 92 17.60 -16.98 -2.40
C ASN A 92 16.38 -17.41 -1.58
N TRP A 93 15.26 -17.62 -2.27
CA TRP A 93 14.10 -18.28 -1.71
C TRP A 93 14.44 -19.73 -1.33
N THR A 94 13.92 -20.19 -0.20
CA THR A 94 13.96 -21.59 0.22
C THR A 94 12.65 -22.26 -0.18
N SER A 95 12.56 -23.59 -0.14
CA SER A 95 11.33 -24.34 -0.49
C SER A 95 10.10 -24.00 0.36
N ASN A 96 10.25 -23.22 1.43
CA ASN A 96 9.17 -22.75 2.28
C ASN A 96 9.00 -21.22 2.20
N GLY A 97 9.50 -20.57 1.15
CA GLY A 97 9.38 -19.13 0.99
C GLY A 97 7.93 -18.67 1.10
N ARG A 98 7.70 -17.52 1.73
CA ARG A 98 6.38 -16.89 1.78
C ARG A 98 6.44 -15.44 1.34
N VAL A 99 5.42 -15.04 0.58
CA VAL A 99 5.07 -13.64 0.35
C VAL A 99 3.74 -13.40 1.02
N PHE A 100 3.68 -12.40 1.88
CA PHE A 100 2.50 -12.11 2.67
C PHE A 100 1.69 -10.99 2.04
N TYR A 101 0.38 -11.15 1.97
CA TYR A 101 -0.52 -10.23 1.26
C TYR A 101 -1.54 -9.60 2.22
N SER A 102 -1.83 -8.30 2.04
CA SER A 102 -2.92 -7.61 2.78
C SER A 102 -4.33 -8.12 2.45
N TYR A 103 -4.45 -9.00 1.47
CA TYR A 103 -5.70 -9.58 1.01
C TYR A 103 -6.33 -10.53 2.03
N VAL A 104 -7.66 -10.61 2.02
CA VAL A 104 -8.45 -11.54 2.86
C VAL A 104 -9.04 -12.63 1.98
N GLY A 105 -8.53 -13.85 2.11
CA GLY A 105 -9.02 -15.00 1.37
C GLY A 105 -7.92 -16.05 1.22
N THR A 106 -8.01 -16.89 0.20
CA THR A 106 -6.94 -17.82 -0.17
C THR A 106 -6.47 -17.48 -1.57
N ILE A 107 -5.16 -17.27 -1.71
CA ILE A 107 -4.49 -17.14 -3.01
C ILE A 107 -3.99 -18.54 -3.37
N SER A 108 -4.35 -19.01 -4.56
CA SER A 108 -4.05 -20.35 -5.10
C SER A 108 -2.94 -20.35 -6.14
N ASP A 109 -2.25 -19.23 -6.32
CA ASP A 109 -1.08 -19.11 -7.17
C ASP A 109 0.06 -19.99 -6.60
N GLY A 110 0.43 -21.01 -7.37
CA GLY A 110 1.45 -22.00 -6.99
C GLY A 110 2.83 -21.71 -7.56
N GLU A 111 2.96 -20.70 -8.41
CA GLU A 111 4.21 -20.32 -9.09
C GLU A 111 4.37 -18.81 -9.09
N LEU A 112 4.42 -18.20 -7.90
CA LEU A 112 4.71 -16.78 -7.75
C LEU A 112 6.05 -16.45 -8.44
N ASP A 113 6.02 -15.56 -9.44
CA ASP A 113 7.16 -15.22 -10.31
C ASP A 113 7.81 -16.42 -11.02
N GLY A 114 7.02 -17.46 -11.32
CA GLY A 114 7.54 -18.71 -11.87
C GLY A 114 8.40 -19.50 -10.87
N ASN A 115 8.32 -19.18 -9.57
CA ASN A 115 9.10 -19.83 -8.52
C ASN A 115 8.22 -20.65 -7.57
N SER A 116 8.23 -21.96 -7.78
CA SER A 116 7.49 -22.94 -6.95
C SER A 116 8.02 -23.11 -5.52
N ASN A 117 9.12 -22.45 -5.15
CA ASN A 117 9.60 -22.44 -3.76
C ASN A 117 8.89 -21.41 -2.89
N ILE A 118 8.09 -20.53 -3.49
CA ILE A 118 7.38 -19.45 -2.82
C ILE A 118 5.90 -19.80 -2.79
N SER A 119 5.23 -19.51 -1.68
CA SER A 119 3.77 -19.60 -1.60
C SER A 119 3.20 -18.31 -1.03
N PRO A 120 2.01 -17.89 -1.50
CA PRO A 120 1.33 -16.74 -0.93
C PRO A 120 0.80 -17.07 0.47
N GLU A 121 0.86 -16.11 1.37
CA GLU A 121 0.31 -16.20 2.72
C GLU A 121 -0.63 -15.02 2.98
N THR A 122 -1.75 -15.29 3.65
CA THR A 122 -2.81 -14.32 3.91
C THR A 122 -3.36 -14.53 5.31
N SER A 123 -3.82 -13.46 5.96
CA SER A 123 -4.46 -13.54 7.27
C SER A 123 -5.97 -13.37 7.17
N SER A 124 -6.72 -14.09 8.01
CA SER A 124 -8.17 -13.87 8.19
C SER A 124 -8.47 -12.57 8.94
N SER A 125 -7.48 -11.95 9.58
CA SER A 125 -7.56 -10.69 10.30
C SER A 125 -6.35 -9.81 9.97
N PRO A 126 -6.21 -9.34 8.72
CA PRO A 126 -4.97 -8.76 8.23
C PRO A 126 -4.54 -7.49 8.96
N SER A 127 -5.48 -6.73 9.52
CA SER A 127 -5.20 -5.46 10.21
C SER A 127 -4.60 -5.61 11.62
N ARG A 128 -4.46 -6.83 12.15
CA ARG A 128 -3.87 -7.07 13.48
C ARG A 128 -2.38 -6.73 13.51
N ILE A 129 -1.88 -6.29 14.66
CA ILE A 129 -0.47 -5.90 14.87
C ILE A 129 0.27 -6.86 15.82
N ASP A 130 -0.37 -7.95 16.24
CA ASP A 130 0.15 -8.88 17.25
C ASP A 130 0.89 -10.08 16.63
N GLY A 131 1.38 -9.92 15.40
CA GLY A 131 2.03 -10.99 14.63
C GLY A 131 1.07 -11.90 13.88
N THR A 132 -0.26 -11.74 14.04
CA THR A 132 -1.27 -12.52 13.30
C THR A 132 -1.90 -11.76 12.13
N GLY A 133 -1.45 -10.54 11.85
CA GLY A 133 -1.88 -9.73 10.70
C GLY A 133 -1.26 -10.18 9.38
N TRP A 134 -1.45 -9.38 8.33
CA TRP A 134 -0.83 -9.67 7.03
C TRP A 134 0.68 -9.43 7.03
N ILE A 135 1.19 -8.59 7.93
CA ILE A 135 2.61 -8.58 8.28
C ILE A 135 2.75 -9.40 9.56
N PRO A 136 3.46 -10.54 9.52
CA PRO A 136 3.56 -11.48 10.63
C PRO A 136 4.64 -11.04 11.64
N VAL A 137 4.63 -9.75 12.00
CA VAL A 137 5.52 -9.16 13.00
C VAL A 137 4.68 -8.72 14.17
N ASP A 138 5.01 -9.16 15.38
CA ASP A 138 4.34 -8.69 16.59
C ASP A 138 4.81 -7.28 16.94
N LEU A 139 4.17 -6.28 16.35
CA LEU A 139 4.38 -4.87 16.66
C LEU A 139 3.60 -4.44 17.91
N GLY A 140 2.65 -5.25 18.38
CA GLY A 140 1.72 -4.91 19.45
C GLY A 140 2.27 -5.16 20.85
N THR A 141 2.93 -6.31 21.07
CA THR A 141 3.36 -6.73 22.43
C THR A 141 4.87 -6.82 22.62
N SER A 142 5.64 -6.96 21.54
CA SER A 142 7.10 -7.11 21.62
C SER A 142 7.85 -5.80 21.86
N LEU A 143 7.23 -4.65 21.56
CA LEU A 143 7.85 -3.34 21.74
C LEU A 143 7.78 -2.94 23.21
N SER A 144 8.88 -2.42 23.78
CA SER A 144 8.95 -1.94 25.17
C SER A 144 8.16 -0.63 25.44
N GLY A 145 7.24 -0.28 24.54
CA GLY A 145 6.34 0.88 24.56
C GLY A 145 5.12 0.61 23.68
N SER A 146 4.20 1.57 23.56
CA SER A 146 3.06 1.41 22.66
C SER A 146 3.51 1.32 21.20
N SER A 147 2.89 0.43 20.43
CA SER A 147 3.06 0.39 18.98
C SER A 147 2.77 1.75 18.35
N PRO A 148 3.60 2.23 17.40
CA PRO A 148 3.30 3.43 16.63
C PRO A 148 2.10 3.25 15.68
N LEU A 149 1.65 2.01 15.47
CA LEU A 149 0.48 1.66 14.69
C LEU A 149 -0.62 1.07 15.58
N SER A 150 -1.85 1.54 15.41
CA SER A 150 -3.04 0.92 16.03
C SER A 150 -3.57 -0.28 15.25
N ASN A 151 -3.31 -0.34 13.95
CA ASN A 151 -3.65 -1.44 13.06
C ASN A 151 -2.68 -1.44 11.87
N LEU A 152 -2.46 -2.60 11.25
CA LEU A 152 -1.82 -2.65 9.94
C LEU A 152 -2.78 -2.05 8.89
N PRO A 153 -2.29 -1.18 8.00
CA PRO A 153 -3.09 -0.66 6.91
C PRO A 153 -3.38 -1.76 5.87
N LEU A 154 -4.47 -1.61 5.14
CA LEU A 154 -4.81 -2.42 3.98
C LEU A 154 -4.84 -1.52 2.76
N ASP A 155 -4.53 -2.07 1.58
CA ASP A 155 -4.69 -1.31 0.34
C ASP A 155 -6.13 -0.75 0.24
N PRO A 156 -6.33 0.51 -0.19
CA PRO A 156 -7.67 1.08 -0.28
C PRO A 156 -8.62 0.33 -1.25
N VAL A 157 -8.06 -0.39 -2.21
CA VAL A 157 -8.78 -1.27 -3.14
C VAL A 157 -8.74 -2.72 -2.63
N ASN A 158 -7.56 -3.22 -2.27
CA ASN A 158 -7.32 -4.57 -1.72
C ASN A 158 -7.95 -5.72 -2.52
N THR A 159 -7.74 -5.72 -3.84
CA THR A 159 -8.30 -6.74 -4.75
C THR A 159 -7.22 -7.43 -5.57
N ILE A 160 -7.41 -8.72 -5.78
CA ILE A 160 -6.66 -9.56 -6.71
C ILE A 160 -7.64 -10.04 -7.78
N GLU A 161 -7.33 -9.80 -9.06
CA GLU A 161 -8.23 -10.18 -10.16
C GLU A 161 -8.29 -11.69 -10.38
N SER A 162 -7.14 -12.36 -10.28
CA SER A 162 -7.02 -13.81 -10.45
C SER A 162 -6.26 -14.42 -9.27
N LEU A 163 -6.96 -15.18 -8.43
CA LEU A 163 -6.35 -15.81 -7.25
C LEU A 163 -5.34 -16.91 -7.60
N SER A 164 -5.30 -17.39 -8.85
CA SER A 164 -4.35 -18.40 -9.33
C SER A 164 -3.19 -17.82 -10.14
N ASP A 165 -3.16 -16.51 -10.35
CA ASP A 165 -2.19 -15.79 -11.20
C ASP A 165 -2.13 -14.33 -10.70
N VAL A 166 -1.40 -14.09 -9.61
CA VAL A 166 -1.39 -12.79 -8.91
C VAL A 166 -0.45 -11.82 -9.60
N LYS A 167 -0.92 -10.59 -9.85
CA LYS A 167 -0.23 -9.63 -10.71
C LYS A 167 0.35 -8.40 -10.05
N VAL A 168 1.33 -7.72 -10.68
CA VAL A 168 1.88 -6.42 -10.24
C VAL A 168 0.81 -5.37 -10.37
N THR A 169 -0.16 -5.58 -11.26
CA THR A 169 -1.31 -4.70 -11.44
C THR A 169 -2.37 -4.87 -10.36
N ASP A 170 -2.33 -5.96 -9.57
CA ASP A 170 -3.29 -6.16 -8.47
C ASP A 170 -3.02 -5.19 -7.33
N HIS A 171 -4.07 -4.50 -6.90
CA HIS A 171 -4.02 -3.51 -5.83
C HIS A 171 -4.09 -4.18 -4.46
N VAL A 172 -2.95 -4.68 -4.00
CA VAL A 172 -2.73 -5.24 -2.67
C VAL A 172 -1.34 -4.86 -2.18
N TYR A 173 -1.15 -4.82 -0.85
CA TYR A 173 0.19 -4.74 -0.29
C TYR A 173 0.82 -6.12 -0.20
N ARG A 174 2.11 -6.20 -0.53
CA ARG A 174 2.92 -7.42 -0.49
C ARG A 174 4.06 -7.20 0.48
N TYR A 175 4.42 -8.21 1.26
CA TYR A 175 5.52 -8.16 2.22
C TYR A 175 6.38 -9.41 2.12
N ALA A 176 7.69 -9.23 2.19
CA ALA A 176 8.65 -10.32 2.36
C ALA A 176 9.88 -9.86 3.14
N CYS A 177 10.68 -10.84 3.55
CA CYS A 177 11.86 -10.64 4.36
C CYS A 177 13.05 -11.46 3.87
N ARG A 178 14.24 -11.12 4.37
CA ARG A 178 15.51 -11.80 4.13
C ARG A 178 16.29 -11.90 5.44
N ARG A 179 16.99 -13.01 5.67
CA ARG A 179 17.73 -13.31 6.91
C ARG A 179 19.10 -12.64 7.03
N GLY A 180 19.80 -12.42 5.91
CA GLY A 180 21.18 -11.94 5.92
C GLY A 180 21.44 -10.81 4.92
N PRO A 181 21.63 -9.56 5.37
CA PRO A 181 21.25 -9.05 6.70
C PRO A 181 19.73 -9.12 6.89
N LEU A 182 19.27 -9.19 8.16
CA LEU A 182 17.83 -9.22 8.45
C LEU A 182 17.18 -7.95 7.91
N SER A 183 16.32 -8.13 6.91
CA SER A 183 15.73 -7.04 6.16
C SER A 183 14.35 -7.42 5.66
N PHE A 184 13.54 -6.41 5.36
CA PHE A 184 12.22 -6.56 4.79
C PHE A 184 11.98 -5.56 3.67
N GLU A 185 10.93 -5.86 2.91
CA GLU A 185 10.41 -5.10 1.80
C GLU A 185 8.88 -5.18 1.77
N ILE A 186 8.25 -4.08 1.40
CA ILE A 186 6.81 -3.94 1.20
C ILE A 186 6.59 -3.28 -0.15
N ASN A 187 5.79 -3.93 -1.00
CA ASN A 187 5.48 -3.43 -2.34
C ASN A 187 3.99 -3.08 -2.46
N ALA A 188 3.70 -2.01 -3.19
CA ALA A 188 2.34 -1.58 -3.50
C ALA A 188 2.23 -1.10 -4.96
N THR A 189 1.09 -1.37 -5.57
CA THR A 189 0.77 -0.90 -6.93
C THR A 189 0.13 0.47 -6.86
N LEU A 190 0.77 1.48 -7.49
CA LEU A 190 0.23 2.83 -7.58
C LEU A 190 -0.69 2.98 -8.81
N GLU A 191 -1.69 3.84 -8.71
CA GLU A 191 -2.75 3.97 -9.72
C GLU A 191 -2.68 5.24 -10.56
N SER A 192 -2.25 6.35 -9.96
CA SER A 192 -2.36 7.68 -10.54
C SER A 192 -1.23 7.99 -11.52
N GLU A 193 -1.57 8.63 -12.63
CA GLU A 193 -0.62 9.18 -13.60
C GLU A 193 0.42 10.08 -12.92
N MET A 194 0.00 10.79 -11.87
CA MET A 194 0.90 11.60 -11.06
C MET A 194 2.05 10.79 -10.46
N TYR A 195 1.78 9.63 -9.85
CA TYR A 195 2.82 8.85 -9.18
C TYR A 195 3.39 7.71 -10.02
N THR A 196 2.74 7.34 -11.13
CA THR A 196 3.28 6.35 -12.07
C THR A 196 4.11 6.97 -13.18
N ASN A 197 3.70 8.12 -13.75
CA ASN A 197 4.36 8.68 -14.93
C ASN A 197 5.06 10.03 -14.68
N ILE A 198 4.49 10.89 -13.84
CA ILE A 198 5.01 12.27 -13.66
C ILE A 198 6.11 12.32 -12.59
N ASP A 199 5.76 11.96 -11.35
CA ASP A 199 6.68 11.83 -10.22
C ASP A 199 7.38 10.47 -10.25
N ASN A 200 6.76 9.49 -10.93
CA ASN A 200 7.28 8.16 -11.20
C ASN A 200 7.97 7.55 -9.96
N LYS A 201 7.16 7.25 -8.95
CA LYS A 201 7.63 6.80 -7.64
C LYS A 201 8.28 5.43 -7.68
N HIS A 202 7.89 4.56 -8.60
CA HIS A 202 8.47 3.22 -8.76
C HIS A 202 9.85 3.25 -9.44
N GLU A 203 10.17 4.24 -10.28
CA GLU A 203 11.55 4.39 -10.80
C GLU A 203 12.48 5.13 -9.83
N THR A 204 11.92 5.88 -8.88
CA THR A 204 12.69 6.79 -8.01
C THR A 204 12.79 6.33 -6.55
N ASP A 205 12.19 5.19 -6.20
CA ASP A 205 12.28 4.60 -4.87
C ASP A 205 13.61 3.89 -4.59
N GLY A 206 14.37 3.58 -5.65
CA GLY A 206 15.68 2.94 -5.58
C GLY A 206 15.62 1.41 -5.46
N GLY A 207 14.48 0.80 -5.77
CA GLY A 207 14.29 -0.64 -5.81
C GLY A 207 14.62 -1.30 -7.16
N ASP A 208 14.20 -2.56 -7.31
CA ASP A 208 14.48 -3.39 -8.48
C ASP A 208 13.25 -3.63 -9.38
N ASN A 209 12.05 -3.20 -8.95
CA ASN A 209 10.81 -3.36 -9.69
C ASN A 209 10.27 -2.03 -10.24
N GLN A 210 10.24 -1.91 -11.58
CA GLN A 210 9.75 -0.70 -12.25
C GLN A 210 8.22 -0.58 -12.32
N ASN A 211 7.46 -1.50 -11.73
CA ASN A 211 5.98 -1.46 -11.77
C ASN A 211 5.35 -1.34 -10.37
N LEU A 212 6.13 -1.53 -9.31
CA LEU A 212 5.67 -1.47 -7.93
C LEU A 212 6.43 -0.37 -7.21
N TYR A 213 5.75 0.31 -6.30
CA TYR A 213 6.44 1.18 -5.35
C TYR A 213 6.96 0.34 -4.18
N GLU A 214 8.25 0.47 -3.91
CA GLU A 214 8.98 -0.40 -3.00
C GLU A 214 9.45 0.36 -1.77
N ILE A 215 9.22 -0.20 -0.59
CA ILE A 215 9.70 0.39 0.65
C ILE A 215 10.19 -0.67 1.62
N GLY A 216 11.30 -0.40 2.30
CA GLY A 216 11.86 -1.35 3.24
C GLY A 216 13.28 -1.01 3.63
N THR A 217 13.92 -1.95 4.32
CA THR A 217 15.36 -1.89 4.61
C THR A 217 16.21 -2.41 3.45
N ARG A 218 15.60 -3.14 2.53
CA ARG A 218 16.18 -3.68 1.30
C ARG A 218 15.07 -3.78 0.26
N LEU A 219 15.37 -3.46 -1.00
CA LEU A 219 14.41 -3.31 -2.10
C LEU A 219 14.77 -4.25 -3.29
N ASP A 220 15.15 -5.48 -2.97
CA ASP A 220 15.51 -6.54 -3.95
C ASP A 220 14.99 -7.94 -3.51
N ILE A 221 14.04 -7.93 -2.59
CA ILE A 221 13.44 -9.10 -1.95
C ILE A 221 12.25 -9.57 -2.80
N LEU A 222 11.34 -8.69 -3.23
CA LEU A 222 10.21 -9.03 -4.11
C LEU A 222 10.53 -8.62 -5.56
N GLN A 223 11.20 -9.50 -6.29
CA GLN A 223 11.64 -9.23 -7.66
C GLN A 223 10.45 -9.01 -8.60
N GLY A 224 10.52 -8.01 -9.47
CA GLY A 224 9.52 -7.74 -10.51
C GLY A 224 9.53 -8.68 -11.72
N GLY A 225 9.30 -9.98 -11.49
CA GLY A 225 8.82 -10.87 -12.54
C GLY A 225 7.41 -10.47 -12.99
N ASP A 226 6.83 -11.20 -13.96
CA ASP A 226 5.38 -11.17 -14.21
C ASP A 226 4.68 -11.64 -12.93
N PHE A 227 4.56 -10.75 -11.95
CA PHE A 227 3.27 -10.59 -11.34
C PHE A 227 2.44 -9.91 -12.45
#